data_AF-A0A813F4S9-F1
#
_entry.id   AF-A0A813F4S9-F1
#
_cell.length_a   1.000
_cell.length_b   1.000
_cell.length_c   1.000
_cell.angle_alpha   90.00
_cell.angle_beta   90.00
_cell.angle_gamma   90.00
#
_symmetry.space_group_name_H-M   'P 1'
#
loop_
_entity.id
_entity.type
_entity.pdbx_description
1 polymer ?
#
loop_
_entity_poly.entity_id
_entity_poly.type
_entity_poly.pdbx_seq_one_letter_code
_entity_poly.pdbx_strand_id
1 'polypeptide(L)'
;MAGQPVRTKEIQDGAGKDGRFRFGVAAMQGWRDEMEDAHLALPDFDVGRGLGLFGVFDGHGGSAVAEIVAERLAETLRSLASYQEGRYPDALTE
;
A
#
# COMPACT_ATOMS: atom_id res chain seq x y z
N MET A 1 18.19 -21.70 -18.86
CA MET A 1 18.54 -21.98 -17.44
C MET A 1 17.72 -21.02 -16.61
N ALA A 2 16.89 -21.51 -15.68
CA ALA A 2 16.24 -20.60 -14.74
C ALA A 2 17.34 -19.89 -13.94
N GLY A 3 17.31 -18.56 -13.93
CA GLY A 3 18.25 -17.75 -13.15
C GLY A 3 18.14 -18.02 -11.65
N GLN A 4 19.03 -17.44 -10.86
CA GLN A 4 18.86 -17.42 -9.41
C GLN A 4 17.76 -16.43 -9.03
N PRO A 5 17.02 -16.65 -7.92
CA PRO A 5 16.01 -15.69 -7.50
C PRO A 5 16.67 -14.38 -7.08
N VAL A 6 16.01 -13.26 -7.37
CA VAL A 6 16.36 -11.96 -6.81
C VAL A 6 16.03 -11.98 -5.32
N ARG A 7 17.06 -11.87 -4.48
CA ARG A 7 16.95 -11.92 -3.01
C ARG A 7 17.06 -10.57 -2.33
N THR A 8 17.42 -9.54 -3.09
CA THR A 8 17.44 -8.15 -2.62
C THR A 8 16.05 -7.80 -2.12
N LYS A 9 16.00 -7.23 -0.91
CA LYS A 9 14.75 -6.76 -0.32
C LYS A 9 14.72 -5.24 -0.38
N GLU A 10 13.63 -4.70 -0.88
CA GLU A 10 13.28 -3.33 -0.55
C GLU A 10 12.66 -3.33 0.84
N ILE A 11 13.23 -2.55 1.75
CA ILE A 11 12.81 -2.46 3.14
C ILE A 11 12.37 -1.02 3.39
N GLN A 12 11.22 -0.87 4.02
CA GLN A 12 10.74 0.41 4.50
C GLN A 12 10.16 0.22 5.91
N ASP A 13 10.49 1.09 6.83
CA ASP A 13 9.89 1.11 8.16
C ASP A 13 9.63 2.56 8.60
N GLY A 14 8.79 2.70 9.62
CA GLY A 14 8.47 4.02 10.14
C GLY A 14 7.39 4.01 11.20
N ALA A 15 7.03 5.21 11.63
CA ALA A 15 6.00 5.45 12.62
C ALA A 15 5.20 6.71 12.27
N GLY A 16 3.94 6.75 12.69
CA GLY A 16 3.13 7.97 12.66
C GLY A 16 3.64 8.99 13.67
N LYS A 17 3.35 10.26 13.45
CA LYS A 17 3.83 11.39 14.28
C LYS A 17 3.43 11.29 15.75
N ASP A 18 2.23 10.75 16.01
CA ASP A 18 1.71 10.54 17.36
C ASP A 18 2.15 9.19 17.97
N GLY A 19 2.91 8.38 17.22
CA GLY A 19 3.38 7.06 17.63
C GLY A 19 2.29 5.99 17.71
N ARG A 20 1.07 6.27 17.25
CA ARG A 20 -0.07 5.32 17.26
C ARG A 20 0.20 4.12 16.38
N PHE A 21 0.75 4.35 15.19
CA PHE A 21 1.11 3.31 14.25
C PHE A 21 2.63 3.24 14.07
N ARG A 22 3.15 2.02 14.02
CA ARG A 22 4.51 1.69 13.57
C ARG A 22 4.38 0.61 12.52
N PHE A 23 5.18 0.67 11.47
CA PHE A 23 5.11 -0.27 10.36
C PHE A 23 6.49 -0.71 9.90
N GLY A 24 6.51 -1.86 9.21
CA GLY A 24 7.65 -2.37 8.48
C GLY A 24 7.15 -3.09 7.23
N VAL A 25 7.87 -2.93 6.13
CA VAL A 25 7.62 -3.51 4.81
C VAL A 25 8.89 -4.22 4.36
N ALA A 26 8.72 -5.38 3.74
CA ALA A 26 9.78 -6.07 3.03
C ALA A 26 9.22 -6.63 1.72
N ALA A 27 9.72 -6.14 0.59
CA ALA A 27 9.32 -6.56 -0.75
C ALA A 27 10.49 -7.23 -1.48
N MET A 28 10.23 -8.29 -2.24
CA MET A 28 11.25 -9.10 -2.91
C MET A 28 10.67 -9.82 -4.13
N GLN A 29 11.27 -9.59 -5.32
CA GLN A 29 10.85 -10.20 -6.59
C GLN A 29 10.91 -11.74 -6.59
N GLY A 30 11.93 -12.32 -5.97
CA GLY A 30 12.08 -13.78 -5.92
C GLY A 30 12.38 -14.37 -7.31
N TRP A 31 11.60 -15.38 -7.71
CA TRP A 31 11.83 -16.15 -8.94
C TRP A 31 11.11 -15.61 -10.18
N ARG A 32 10.26 -14.59 -10.03
CA ARG A 32 9.53 -14.00 -11.14
C ARG A 32 10.48 -13.18 -12.02
N ASP A 33 10.10 -13.01 -13.29
CA ASP A 33 10.88 -12.21 -14.23
C ASP A 33 10.88 -10.72 -13.84
N GLU A 34 9.73 -10.22 -13.38
CA GLU A 34 9.53 -8.83 -12.96
C GLU A 34 8.89 -8.77 -11.56
N MET A 35 9.13 -7.65 -10.86
CA MET A 35 8.43 -7.33 -9.61
C MET A 35 7.15 -6.57 -9.95
N GLU A 36 6.00 -7.22 -9.81
CA GLU A 36 4.70 -6.63 -10.14
C GLU A 36 3.94 -6.09 -8.91
N ASP A 37 4.38 -6.42 -7.69
CA ASP A 37 3.72 -5.94 -6.49
C ASP A 37 4.10 -4.49 -6.17
N ALA A 38 3.16 -3.76 -5.57
CA ALA A 38 3.37 -2.45 -4.96
C ALA A 38 2.78 -2.42 -3.54
N HIS A 39 3.16 -1.42 -2.76
CA HIS A 39 2.63 -1.23 -1.40
C HIS A 39 2.37 0.24 -1.08
N LEU A 40 1.50 0.46 -0.09
CA LEU A 40 1.21 1.75 0.51
C LEU A 40 1.36 1.63 2.02
N ALA A 41 2.08 2.56 2.65
CA ALA A 41 2.20 2.64 4.11
C ALA A 41 2.10 4.09 4.59
N LEU A 42 0.90 4.48 5.04
CA LEU A 42 0.58 5.82 5.52
C LEU A 42 0.13 5.75 6.98
N PRO A 43 1.06 5.79 7.95
CA PRO A 43 0.69 5.78 9.36
C PRO A 43 -0.03 7.05 9.82
N ASP A 44 0.13 8.16 9.10
CA ASP A 44 -0.56 9.44 9.32
C ASP A 44 -1.62 9.71 8.24
N PHE A 45 -2.42 8.70 7.86
CA PHE A 45 -3.40 8.83 6.78
C PHE A 45 -4.53 9.81 7.11
N ASP A 46 -5.17 9.71 8.27
CA ASP A 46 -6.13 10.69 8.74
C ASP A 46 -5.97 10.88 10.25
N VAL A 47 -5.06 11.78 10.62
CA VAL A 47 -4.70 12.06 12.01
C VAL A 47 -5.90 12.57 12.81
N GLY A 48 -6.78 13.37 12.18
CA GLY A 48 -7.98 13.90 12.83
C GLY A 48 -8.97 12.80 13.23
N ARG A 49 -9.01 11.71 12.46
CA ARG A 49 -9.82 10.51 12.76
C ARG A 49 -9.02 9.38 13.40
N GLY A 50 -7.72 9.55 13.61
CA GLY A 50 -6.82 8.55 14.19
C GLY A 50 -6.63 7.30 13.33
N LEU A 51 -6.64 7.44 11.99
CA LEU A 51 -6.55 6.35 11.03
C LEU A 51 -5.18 6.29 10.34
N GLY A 52 -4.69 5.07 10.13
CA GLY A 52 -3.61 4.74 9.21
C GLY A 52 -4.15 3.96 8.01
N LEU A 53 -3.45 4.03 6.87
CA LEU A 53 -3.80 3.30 5.65
C LEU A 53 -2.58 2.48 5.18
N PHE A 54 -2.79 1.18 5.02
CA PHE A 54 -1.75 0.24 4.60
C PHE A 54 -2.32 -0.71 3.55
N GLY A 55 -1.56 -1.01 2.49
CA GLY A 55 -2.01 -1.86 1.40
C GLY A 55 -0.85 -2.57 0.71
N VAL A 56 -1.13 -3.77 0.21
CA VAL A 56 -0.25 -4.55 -0.68
C VAL A 56 -1.07 -4.89 -1.91
N PHE A 57 -0.50 -4.64 -3.08
CA PHE A 57 -1.18 -4.77 -4.37
C PHE A 57 -0.38 -5.73 -5.24
N ASP A 58 -0.95 -6.89 -5.53
CA ASP A 58 -0.35 -7.93 -6.38
C ASP A 58 -0.70 -7.63 -7.84
N GLY A 59 0.29 -7.18 -8.61
CA GLY A 59 0.12 -6.89 -10.04
C GLY A 59 0.11 -8.18 -10.87
N HIS A 60 -0.65 -8.19 -11.96
CA HIS A 60 -0.67 -9.31 -12.89
C HIS A 60 -0.72 -8.84 -14.34
N GLY A 61 0.31 -9.16 -15.12
CA GLY A 61 0.44 -8.71 -16.51
C GLY A 61 1.03 -7.30 -16.64
N GLY A 62 1.81 -6.87 -15.62
CA GLY A 62 2.47 -5.59 -15.47
C GLY A 62 2.27 -4.98 -14.08
N SER A 63 3.23 -4.18 -13.61
CA SER A 63 3.19 -3.47 -12.33
C SER A 63 2.31 -2.20 -12.35
N ALA A 64 2.01 -1.66 -13.54
CA ALA A 64 1.43 -0.32 -13.69
C ALA A 64 0.14 -0.09 -12.89
N VAL A 65 -0.77 -1.08 -12.83
CA VAL A 65 -2.01 -0.93 -12.06
C VAL A 65 -1.74 -0.98 -10.55
N ALA A 66 -0.86 -1.87 -10.09
CA ALA A 66 -0.49 -1.96 -8.67
C ALA A 66 0.17 -0.66 -8.20
N GLU A 67 1.08 -0.09 -9.01
CA GLU A 67 1.72 1.21 -8.77
C GLU A 67 0.69 2.35 -8.70
N ILE A 68 -0.21 2.45 -9.68
CA ILE A 68 -1.27 3.47 -9.71
C ILE A 68 -2.16 3.37 -8.47
N VAL A 69 -2.53 2.15 -8.05
CA VAL A 69 -3.35 1.97 -6.84
C VAL A 69 -2.59 2.44 -5.59
N ALA A 70 -1.31 2.08 -5.46
CA ALA A 70 -0.48 2.55 -4.34
C ALA A 70 -0.38 4.09 -4.28
N GLU A 71 -0.28 4.75 -5.44
CA GLU A 71 -0.22 6.21 -5.53
C GLU A 71 -1.55 6.91 -5.24
N ARG A 72 -2.66 6.36 -5.74
CA ARG A 72 -3.95 7.08 -5.82
C ARG A 72 -4.96 6.69 -4.76
N LEU A 73 -4.88 5.49 -4.19
CA LEU A 73 -5.92 4.97 -3.28
C LEU A 73 -6.22 5.93 -2.13
N ALA A 74 -5.20 6.55 -1.53
CA ALA A 74 -5.37 7.48 -0.43
C ALA A 74 -6.19 8.72 -0.82
N GLU A 75 -5.95 9.29 -2.00
CA GLU A 75 -6.68 10.45 -2.52
C GLU A 75 -8.10 10.05 -2.91
N THR A 76 -8.26 8.92 -3.62
CA THR A 76 -9.56 8.37 -3.99
C THR A 76 -10.44 8.16 -2.75
N LEU A 77 -9.96 7.45 -1.73
CA LEU A 77 -10.72 7.20 -0.50
C LEU A 77 -11.19 8.50 0.15
N ARG A 78 -10.32 9.51 0.28
CA ARG A 78 -10.68 10.81 0.89
C ARG A 78 -11.77 11.57 0.11
N SER A 79 -11.88 11.31 -1.19
CA SER A 79 -12.89 11.95 -2.06
C SER A 79 -14.27 11.29 -1.98
N LEU A 80 -14.37 10.05 -1.50
CA LEU A 80 -15.64 9.33 -1.42
C LEU A 80 -16.54 9.89 -0.31
N ALA A 81 -17.83 10.04 -0.61
CA ALA A 81 -18.83 10.45 0.39
C ALA A 81 -18.94 9.42 1.52
N SER A 82 -18.88 8.13 1.17
CA SER A 82 -18.85 7.01 2.11
C SER A 82 -17.70 7.16 3.13
N TYR A 83 -16.50 7.53 2.68
CA TYR A 83 -15.37 7.82 3.58
C TYR A 83 -15.62 9.06 4.46
N GLN A 84 -16.09 10.17 3.86
CA GLN A 84 -16.33 11.42 4.59
C GLN A 84 -17.36 11.24 5.72
N GLU A 85 -18.36 10.38 5.51
CA GLU A 85 -19.36 9.97 6.49
C GLU A 85 -18.86 8.92 7.50
N GLY A 86 -17.64 8.42 7.35
CA GLY A 86 -17.05 7.40 8.23
C GLY A 86 -17.48 5.96 7.93
N ARG A 87 -18.12 5.71 6.78
CA ARG A 87 -18.53 4.39 6.29
C ARG A 87 -17.36 3.70 5.55
N TYR A 88 -16.30 3.39 6.28
CA TYR A 88 -15.06 2.87 5.70
C TYR A 88 -15.21 1.53 4.94
N PRO A 89 -16.01 0.54 5.39
CA PRO A 89 -16.21 -0.68 4.62
C PRO A 89 -16.80 -0.40 3.23
N ASP A 90 -17.80 0.48 3.16
CA ASP A 90 -18.43 0.89 1.89
C ASP A 90 -17.39 1.56 0.98
N ALA A 91 -16.61 2.51 1.53
CA ALA A 91 -15.58 3.26 0.81
C ALA A 91 -14.46 2.38 0.21
N LEU A 92 -14.19 1.21 0.79
CA LEU A 92 -13.19 0.28 0.28
C LEU A 92 -13.72 -0.62 -0.85
N THR A 93 -15.02 -0.57 -1.16
CA THR A 93 -15.70 -1.48 -2.10
C THR A 93 -16.51 -0.78 -3.20
N GLU A 94 -16.47 0.56 -3.24
CA GLU A 94 -17.22 1.41 -4.18
C GLU A 94 -16.66 1.38 -5.61
#